data_AF-A0A0F9KNV9-F1
#
_entry.id   AF-A0A0F9KNV9-F1
#
_cell.length_a   1.000
_cell.length_b   1.000
_cell.length_c   1.000
_cell.angle_alpha   90.00
_cell.angle_beta   90.00
_cell.angle_gamma   90.00
#
_symmetry.space_group_name_H-M   'P 1'
#
loop_
_entity.id
_entity.type
_entity.pdbx_description
1 polymer ?
#
loop_
_entity_poly.entity_id
_entity_poly.type
_entity_poly.pdbx_seq_one_letter_code
_entity_poly.pdbx_strand_id
1 'polypeptide(L)' 'MSPFTEAHFAATLLECGPHVTGELHTPAYDDYLNAVYSYFFTLFPIKAEFFDTKNGRHEWHVFWQEYMGWVEK' A
#
# COMPACT_ATOMS: atom_id res chain seq x y z
N MET A 1 15.43 -1.79 -10.78
CA MET A 1 14.28 -0.87 -10.82
C MET A 1 13.17 -1.52 -10.03
N SER A 2 12.46 -0.76 -9.19
CA SER A 2 11.29 -1.26 -8.48
C SER A 2 10.24 -1.79 -9.49
N PRO A 3 9.52 -2.88 -9.18
CA PRO A 3 8.35 -3.30 -9.96
C PRO A 3 7.16 -2.34 -9.78
N PHE A 4 7.23 -1.41 -8.84
CA PHE A 4 6.21 -0.42 -8.54
C PHE A 4 6.62 0.96 -9.07
N THR A 5 5.63 1.78 -9.39
CA THR A 5 5.82 3.08 -10.04
C THR A 5 5.21 4.16 -9.17
N GLU A 6 5.62 5.41 -9.39
CA GLU A 6 5.01 6.56 -8.71
C GLU A 6 3.49 6.61 -8.91
N ALA A 7 2.98 6.17 -10.07
CA ALA A 7 1.55 6.11 -10.33
C ALA A 7 0.83 5.13 -9.38
N HIS A 8 1.45 4.00 -9.02
CA HIS A 8 0.87 3.07 -8.06
C HIS A 8 0.80 3.69 -6.65
N PHE A 9 1.83 4.44 -6.26
CA PHE A 9 1.87 5.12 -4.96
C PHE A 9 0.87 6.28 -4.91
N ALA A 10 0.76 7.08 -5.97
CA ALA A 10 -0.24 8.14 -6.07
C ALA A 10 -1.67 7.59 -6.02
N ALA A 11 -1.97 6.51 -6.76
CA ALA A 11 -3.28 5.85 -6.69
C ALA A 11 -3.59 5.35 -5.27
N THR A 12 -2.59 4.79 -4.58
CA THR A 12 -2.73 4.32 -3.19
C THR A 12 -3.03 5.47 -2.24
N LEU A 13 -2.37 6.62 -2.39
CA LEU A 13 -2.66 7.79 -1.57
C LEU A 13 -4.07 8.32 -1.80
N LEU A 14 -4.54 8.33 -3.04
CA LEU A 14 -5.89 8.77 -3.40
C LEU A 14 -6.97 7.85 -2.80
N GLU A 15 -6.71 6.55 -2.72
CA GLU A 15 -7.72 5.57 -2.27
C GLU A 15 -7.63 5.25 -0.77
N CYS A 16 -6.46 5.45 -0.15
CA CYS A 16 -6.22 5.07 1.25
C CYS A 16 -5.83 6.26 2.14
N GLY A 17 -5.67 7.46 1.57
CA GLY A 17 -5.22 8.65 2.29
C GLY A 17 -6.20 9.14 3.36
N PRO A 18 -5.74 10.01 4.27
CA PRO A 18 -6.56 10.63 5.32
C PRO A 18 -7.84 11.30 4.80
N HIS A 19 -7.80 11.83 3.57
CA HIS A 19 -8.95 12.50 2.96
C HIS A 19 -10.15 11.57 2.70
N VAL A 20 -9.92 10.25 2.63
CA VAL A 20 -10.98 9.26 2.38
C VAL A 20 -11.89 9.08 3.60
N THR A 21 -11.32 9.12 4.81
CA THR A 21 -12.09 9.03 6.07
C THR A 21 -12.68 10.37 6.50
N GLY A 22 -12.40 11.46 5.75
CA GLY A 22 -12.76 12.82 6.13
C GLY A 22 -11.92 13.36 7.30
N GLU A 23 -10.85 12.66 7.67
CA GLU A 23 -9.94 13.08 8.73
C GLU A 23 -8.87 14.02 8.16
N LEU A 24 -8.60 15.12 8.88
CA LEU A 24 -7.50 16.04 8.55
C LEU A 24 -6.14 15.51 9.03
N HIS A 25 -6.15 14.42 9.78
CA HIS A 25 -4.97 13.81 10.37
C HIS A 25 -4.70 12.46 9.71
N THR A 26 -3.43 12.12 9.61
CA THR A 26 -3.01 10.79 9.15
C THR A 26 -3.66 9.74 10.05
N PRO A 27 -4.35 8.72 9.49
CA PRO A 27 -4.92 7.64 10.28
C PRO A 27 -3.83 6.94 11.10
N ALA A 28 -4.24 6.18 12.13
CA ALA A 28 -3.29 5.34 12.85
C ALA A 28 -2.51 4.44 11.87
N TYR A 29 -1.23 4.20 12.16
CA TYR A 29 -0.34 3.45 11.27
C TYR A 29 -0.93 2.10 10.84
N ASP A 30 -1.56 1.38 11.76
CA ASP A 30 -2.17 0.08 11.49
C ASP A 30 -3.41 0.19 10.58
N ASP A 31 -4.23 1.23 10.74
CA ASP A 31 -5.40 1.46 9.88
C ASP A 31 -4.96 1.81 8.45
N TYR A 32 -3.92 2.64 8.35
CA TYR A 32 -3.33 3.02 7.07
C TYR A 32 -2.68 1.82 6.38
N LEU A 33 -1.92 1.02 7.12
CA LEU A 33 -1.33 -0.23 6.65
C LEU A 33 -2.40 -1.19 6.12
N ASN A 34 -3.50 -1.38 6.86
CA ASN A 34 -4.59 -2.29 6.48
C ASN A 34 -5.36 -1.80 5.24
N ALA A 35 -5.57 -0.49 5.11
CA ALA A 35 -6.21 0.10 3.94
C ALA A 35 -5.34 -0.12 2.69
N VAL A 36 -4.05 0.23 2.78
CA VAL A 36 -3.09 0.05 1.68
C VAL A 36 -2.90 -1.44 1.35
N TYR A 37 -2.91 -2.32 2.35
CA TYR A 37 -2.88 -3.77 2.17
C TYR A 37 -4.08 -4.28 1.36
N SER A 38 -5.27 -3.81 1.70
CA SER A 38 -6.50 -4.19 1.00
C SER A 38 -6.48 -3.67 -0.44
N TYR A 39 -6.02 -2.43 -0.64
CA TYR A 39 -5.94 -1.82 -1.96
C TYR A 39 -4.83 -2.40 -2.84
N PHE A 40 -3.75 -2.93 -2.26
CA PHE A 40 -2.66 -3.57 -3.01
C PHE A 40 -3.14 -4.68 -3.94
N PHE A 41 -4.08 -5.52 -3.51
CA PHE A 41 -4.65 -6.57 -4.36
C PHE A 41 -5.67 -6.05 -5.37
N THR A 42 -6.17 -4.82 -5.20
CA THR A 42 -6.96 -4.12 -6.22
C THR A 42 -6.04 -3.64 -7.36
N LEU A 43 -4.86 -3.09 -7.01
CA LEU A 43 -3.86 -2.68 -7.99
C LEU A 43 -3.19 -3.87 -8.71
N PHE A 44 -2.96 -4.95 -7.98
CA PHE A 44 -2.23 -6.12 -8.49
C PHE A 44 -2.99 -7.43 -8.22
N PRO A 45 -4.14 -7.64 -8.89
CA PRO A 45 -4.99 -8.80 -8.63
C PRO A 45 -4.28 -10.15 -8.83
N ILE A 46 -3.36 -10.22 -9.81
CA ILE A 46 -2.57 -11.44 -10.06
C ILE A 46 -1.70 -11.82 -8.85
N LYS A 47 -1.26 -10.85 -8.03
CA LYS A 47 -0.43 -11.12 -6.85
C LYS A 47 -1.21 -11.80 -5.72
N ALA A 48 -2.55 -11.74 -5.74
CA ALA A 48 -3.38 -12.44 -4.76
C ALA A 48 -3.25 -13.97 -4.87
N GLU A 49 -3.08 -14.50 -6.09
CA GLU A 49 -2.92 -15.94 -6.33
C GLU A 49 -1.62 -16.51 -5.75
N PHE A 50 -0.60 -15.65 -5.63
CA PHE A 50 0.72 -16.01 -5.10
C PHE A 50 0.93 -15.54 -3.66
N PHE A 51 -0.11 -15.03 -3.01
CA PHE A 51 -0.03 -14.56 -1.64
C PHE A 51 0.15 -15.73 -0.67
N ASP A 52 1.34 -15.81 -0.06
CA ASP A 52 1.65 -16.78 0.97
C ASP A 52 1.83 -16.08 2.31
N THR A 53 0.87 -16.30 3.22
CA THR A 53 0.88 -15.76 4.60
C THR A 53 2.08 -16.24 5.42
N LYS A 54 2.77 -17.32 5.00
CA LYS A 54 3.96 -17.84 5.67
C LYS A 54 5.24 -17.22 5.13
N ASN A 55 5.18 -16.49 4.01
CA ASN A 55 6.35 -15.94 3.36
C ASN A 55 6.51 -14.45 3.69
N GLY A 56 7.32 -14.15 4.71
CA GLY A 56 7.62 -12.78 5.15
C GLY A 56 8.39 -11.92 4.12
N ARG A 57 8.62 -12.41 2.90
CA ARG A 57 9.15 -11.66 1.76
C ARG A 57 8.11 -11.48 0.64
N HIS A 58 6.82 -11.49 0.99
CA HIS A 58 5.78 -11.22 0.01
C HIS A 58 5.96 -9.85 -0.64
N GLU A 59 5.62 -9.71 -1.92
CA GLU A 59 5.75 -8.47 -2.69
C GLU A 59 4.99 -7.29 -2.05
N TRP A 60 3.98 -7.59 -1.24
CA TRP A 60 3.30 -6.64 -0.36
C TRP A 60 4.27 -5.87 0.55
N HIS A 61 5.19 -6.57 1.22
CA HIS A 61 6.12 -5.91 2.15
C HIS A 61 7.09 -5.00 1.41
N VAL A 62 7.52 -5.39 0.21
CA VAL A 62 8.36 -4.55 -0.64
C VAL A 62 7.59 -3.30 -1.08
N PHE A 63 6.35 -3.48 -1.53
CA PHE A 63 5.47 -2.37 -1.91
C PHE A 63 5.28 -1.38 -0.75
N TRP A 64 4.97 -1.87 0.43
CA TRP A 64 4.76 -1.04 1.61
C TRP A 64 6.00 -0.23 1.98
N GLN A 65 7.18 -0.85 1.99
CA GLN A 65 8.43 -0.16 2.30
C GLN A 65 8.75 0.94 1.30
N GLU A 66 8.59 0.68 0.00
CA GLU A 66 8.85 1.68 -1.02
C GLU A 66 7.81 2.81 -1.01
N TYR A 67 6.54 2.47 -0.76
CA TYR A 67 5.46 3.43 -0.58
C TYR A 67 5.73 4.38 0.59
N MET A 68 6.07 3.86 1.77
CA MET A 68 6.41 4.69 2.93
C MET A 68 7.63 5.57 2.66
N GLY A 69 8.65 5.05 1.97
CA GLY A 69 9.80 5.84 1.54
C GLY A 69 9.48 6.91 0.49
N TRP A 70 8.32 6.83 -0.19
CA TRP A 70 7.81 7.86 -1.08
C TRP A 70 6.97 8.90 -0.32
N VAL A 71 6.16 8.46 0.65
CA VAL A 71 5.31 9.34 1.49
C VAL A 71 6.13 10.16 2.48
N GLU A 72 7.22 9.62 3.02
CA GLU A 72 8.09 10.30 4.00
C GLU A 72 9.13 11.25 3.37
N LYS A 73 9.19 11.34 2.03
CA LYS A 73 10.07 12.24 1.28
C LYS A 73 9.37 13.56 0.94
#